data_AF-A0A2G6UMG7-F1
#
_entry.id   AF-A0A2G6UMG7-F1
#
_cell.length_a   1.000
_cell.length_b   1.000
_cell.length_c   1.000
_cell.angle_alpha   90.00
_cell.angle_beta   90.00
_cell.angle_gamma   90.00
#
_symmetry.space_group_name_H-M   'P 1'
#
loop_
_entity.id
_entity.type
_entity.pdbx_description
1 polymer ?
#
loop_
_entity_poly.entity_id
_entity_poly.type
_entity_poly.pdbx_seq_one_letter_code
_entity_poly.pdbx_strand_id
1 'polypeptide(L)'
;MKNLSIFLLILMSAKSFSQSQKEVYAIMEVNAQKLKEKSGAYSVSVGIVKDGKVYTKHFGEIDKGKGNKADDNTYFEIASVTKLFTGQLLAQAVLEKKINLEDDIRKYLKGSYPNLEYNGTPIKIKDLISFRTALPRNLPDDSELRKNMTDETPFQYNKLGENYTKDDFKQDLQKVKLDTLPGTKYNYSNLSLELTGLMLENIYGQSYESALNQYIFSKLGMNHTKLQLGDNEVMSNGYHTSHRLMPKSISHLWGAGGSKTKSTMGDMVKFLKYELDSKNSIVQESQRNINNSKGDWYGYFWDGFGLSEHGKMGYKHGGGFGDQTWFMIYPELNMGICLIVNISGSDTFPALYNSAARLANDLTTAPSKKVTEGYHLKGDNVVFAYTHPKNLNSKLINNVSVAGSFNDWKTDNKNYQLTKKEDNRFELEVPKSRFEKGKTYSFKLVLNGEDWINASGNASNTDGTDDNNLTLKL
;
A
#
# COMPACT_ATOMS: atom_id res chain seq x y z
N MET A 1 -22.26 46.45 28.35
CA MET A 1 -22.66 45.09 27.94
C MET A 1 -22.53 44.97 26.42
N LYS A 2 -21.51 44.26 25.92
CA LYS A 2 -21.39 43.72 24.54
C LYS A 2 -19.98 43.16 24.40
N ASN A 3 -19.73 41.97 24.95
CA ASN A 3 -18.53 41.15 24.73
C ASN A 3 -18.78 39.70 25.21
N LEU A 4 -19.99 39.16 25.01
CA LEU A 4 -20.34 37.80 25.44
C LEU A 4 -20.52 36.80 24.27
N SER A 5 -20.49 37.27 23.02
CA SER A 5 -20.81 36.43 21.83
C SER A 5 -19.62 35.64 21.27
N ILE A 6 -18.39 35.95 21.67
CA ILE A 6 -17.18 35.27 21.15
C ILE A 6 -16.87 33.96 21.91
N PHE A 7 -17.30 33.84 23.18
CA PHE A 7 -17.04 32.64 23.99
C PHE A 7 -17.92 31.44 23.62
N LEU A 8 -19.13 31.66 23.09
CA LEU A 8 -20.08 30.58 22.75
C LEU A 8 -19.68 29.84 21.46
N LEU A 9 -19.09 30.54 20.48
CA LEU A 9 -18.63 29.95 19.22
C LEU A 9 -17.41 29.03 19.41
N ILE A 10 -16.49 29.40 20.31
CA ILE A 10 -15.30 28.61 20.64
C ILE A 10 -15.67 27.30 21.38
N LEU A 11 -16.69 27.33 22.23
CA LEU A 11 -17.17 26.14 22.96
C LEU A 11 -17.94 25.16 22.06
N MET A 12 -18.66 25.65 21.04
CA MET A 12 -19.35 24.78 20.07
C MET A 12 -18.36 24.10 19.10
N SER A 13 -17.35 24.82 18.61
CA SER A 13 -16.32 24.22 17.73
C SER A 13 -15.48 23.16 18.45
N ALA A 14 -15.18 23.34 19.74
CA ALA A 14 -14.45 22.36 20.53
C ALA A 14 -15.23 21.04 20.74
N LYS A 15 -16.56 21.13 20.95
CA LYS A 15 -17.43 19.95 21.10
C LYS A 15 -17.54 19.13 19.82
N SER A 16 -17.78 19.78 18.68
CA SER A 16 -17.86 19.10 17.38
C SER A 16 -16.52 18.45 16.99
N PHE A 17 -15.40 19.12 17.28
CA PHE A 17 -14.06 18.57 17.05
C PHE A 17 -13.77 17.35 17.92
N SER A 18 -14.06 17.41 19.22
CA SER A 18 -13.87 16.27 20.14
C SER A 18 -14.75 15.08 19.76
N GLN A 19 -15.98 15.32 19.32
CA GLN A 19 -16.89 14.28 18.83
C GLN A 19 -16.33 13.58 17.58
N SER A 20 -15.77 14.34 16.63
CA SER A 20 -15.15 13.77 15.42
C SER A 20 -13.91 12.91 15.71
N GLN A 21 -13.11 13.26 16.72
CA GLN A 21 -11.93 12.45 17.08
C GLN A 21 -12.33 11.13 17.75
N LYS A 22 -13.33 11.16 18.65
CA LYS A 22 -13.84 9.95 19.30
C LYS A 22 -14.38 8.95 18.29
N GLU A 23 -15.06 9.44 17.24
CA GLU A 23 -15.57 8.61 16.15
C GLU A 23 -14.45 7.91 15.38
N VAL A 24 -13.38 8.63 15.01
CA VAL A 24 -12.20 8.03 14.35
C VAL A 24 -11.58 6.93 15.21
N TYR A 25 -11.39 7.16 16.51
CA TYR A 25 -10.85 6.13 17.40
C TYR A 25 -11.76 4.92 17.57
N ALA A 26 -13.08 5.11 17.58
CA ALA A 26 -14.04 3.99 17.62
C ALA A 26 -13.98 3.16 16.33
N ILE A 27 -13.88 3.81 15.18
CA ILE A 27 -13.67 3.13 13.88
C ILE A 27 -12.37 2.34 13.87
N MET A 28 -11.28 2.93 14.38
CA MET A 28 -9.98 2.25 14.51
C MET A 28 -10.08 1.00 15.39
N GLU A 29 -10.78 1.09 16.54
CA GLU A 29 -10.94 -0.01 17.48
C GLU A 29 -11.70 -1.19 16.87
N VAL A 30 -12.84 -0.93 16.24
CA VAL A 30 -13.63 -1.98 15.57
C VAL A 30 -12.81 -2.68 14.48
N ASN A 31 -12.11 -1.91 13.64
CA ASN A 31 -11.32 -2.48 12.54
C ASN A 31 -10.07 -3.20 13.03
N ALA A 32 -9.39 -2.70 14.06
CA ALA A 32 -8.23 -3.35 14.65
C ALA A 32 -8.60 -4.69 15.29
N GLN A 33 -9.74 -4.77 15.98
CA GLN A 33 -10.23 -6.03 16.55
C GLN A 33 -10.51 -7.06 15.45
N LYS A 34 -11.23 -6.67 14.38
CA LYS A 34 -11.46 -7.54 13.21
C LYS A 34 -10.17 -7.97 12.54
N LEU A 35 -9.21 -7.06 12.38
CA LEU A 35 -7.90 -7.38 11.81
C LEU A 35 -7.15 -8.39 12.68
N LYS A 36 -7.14 -8.19 14.00
CA LYS A 36 -6.51 -9.11 14.95
C LYS A 36 -7.11 -10.51 14.82
N GLU A 37 -8.44 -10.62 14.81
CA GLU A 37 -9.16 -11.89 14.67
C GLU A 37 -8.88 -12.58 13.33
N LYS A 38 -8.99 -11.85 12.22
CA LYS A 38 -8.81 -12.41 10.87
C LYS A 38 -7.35 -12.78 10.55
N SER A 39 -6.37 -12.08 11.14
CA SER A 39 -4.95 -12.36 10.91
C SER A 39 -4.34 -13.32 11.93
N GLY A 40 -4.95 -13.48 13.10
CA GLY A 40 -4.37 -14.21 14.24
C GLY A 40 -3.23 -13.46 14.94
N ALA A 41 -3.05 -12.16 14.66
CA ALA A 41 -1.95 -11.36 15.20
C ALA A 41 -2.03 -11.20 16.73
N TYR A 42 -0.87 -11.14 17.37
CA TYR A 42 -0.79 -10.83 18.80
C TYR A 42 -0.86 -9.32 19.05
N SER A 43 -0.23 -8.52 18.17
CA SER A 43 -0.21 -7.07 18.16
C SER A 43 -0.78 -6.53 16.86
N VAL A 44 -1.60 -5.49 16.97
CA VAL A 44 -2.07 -4.68 15.84
C VAL A 44 -1.81 -3.21 16.17
N SER A 45 -1.04 -2.54 15.33
CA SER A 45 -0.84 -1.08 15.38
C SER A 45 -1.48 -0.42 14.18
N VAL A 46 -2.27 0.62 14.42
CA VAL A 46 -3.01 1.38 13.40
C VAL A 46 -2.62 2.85 13.48
N GLY A 47 -2.17 3.41 12.36
CA GLY A 47 -1.90 4.83 12.19
C GLY A 47 -2.73 5.40 11.05
N ILE A 48 -3.37 6.53 11.29
CA ILE A 48 -4.16 7.26 10.30
C ILE A 48 -3.69 8.71 10.26
N VAL A 49 -3.47 9.22 9.06
CA VAL A 49 -3.42 10.66 8.78
C VAL A 49 -4.70 11.01 8.06
N LYS A 50 -5.46 12.00 8.53
CA LYS A 50 -6.64 12.49 7.83
C LYS A 50 -6.80 13.99 8.04
N ASP A 51 -6.89 14.75 6.95
CA ASP A 51 -7.02 16.21 6.97
C ASP A 51 -5.91 16.88 7.82
N GLY A 52 -4.68 16.36 7.71
CA GLY A 52 -3.51 16.84 8.45
C GLY A 52 -3.44 16.42 9.93
N LYS A 53 -4.47 15.76 10.46
CA LYS A 53 -4.50 15.21 11.83
C LYS A 53 -3.96 13.79 11.84
N VAL A 54 -3.33 13.41 12.96
CA VAL A 54 -2.74 12.09 13.18
C VAL A 54 -3.53 11.36 14.25
N TYR A 55 -3.79 10.07 14.04
CA TYR A 55 -4.43 9.16 14.98
C TYR A 55 -3.65 7.86 15.05
N THR A 56 -3.24 7.45 16.24
CA THR A 56 -2.53 6.18 16.47
C THR A 56 -3.23 5.37 17.55
N LYS A 57 -3.26 4.05 17.37
CA LYS A 57 -3.81 3.12 18.34
C LYS A 57 -3.16 1.75 18.23
N HIS A 58 -2.95 1.11 19.37
CA HIS A 58 -2.27 -0.17 19.48
C HIS A 58 -3.11 -1.14 20.29
N PHE A 59 -3.14 -2.39 19.86
CA PHE A 59 -3.97 -3.44 20.42
C PHE A 59 -3.15 -4.70 20.62
N GLY A 60 -3.48 -5.44 21.68
CA GLY A 60 -2.82 -6.69 22.02
C GLY A 60 -1.43 -6.52 22.62
N GLU A 61 -0.55 -7.47 22.33
CA GLU A 61 0.75 -7.62 22.98
C GLU A 61 1.87 -7.88 21.97
N ILE A 62 3.06 -7.34 22.24
CA ILE A 62 4.23 -7.47 21.35
C ILE A 62 5.00 -8.77 21.58
N ASP A 63 4.80 -9.40 22.74
CA ASP A 63 5.20 -10.77 23.02
C ASP A 63 3.99 -11.61 23.42
N LYS A 64 3.80 -12.74 22.74
CA LYS A 64 2.74 -13.71 23.06
C LYS A 64 2.80 -14.11 24.55
N GLY A 65 1.69 -13.87 25.26
CA GLY A 65 1.44 -14.28 26.64
C GLY A 65 2.10 -13.42 27.72
N LYS A 66 2.72 -12.28 27.39
CA LYS A 66 3.42 -11.42 28.37
C LYS A 66 2.64 -10.16 28.76
N GLY A 67 1.59 -9.80 28.04
CA GLY A 67 0.78 -8.62 28.30
C GLY A 67 1.48 -7.27 28.06
N ASN A 68 2.68 -7.28 27.47
CA ASN A 68 3.41 -6.06 27.12
C ASN A 68 2.81 -5.42 25.86
N LYS A 69 2.34 -4.19 26.00
CA LYS A 69 1.59 -3.49 24.95
C LYS A 69 2.54 -2.75 24.01
N ALA A 70 2.15 -2.67 22.74
CA ALA A 70 2.77 -1.75 21.80
C ALA A 70 2.35 -0.30 22.10
N ASP A 71 3.22 0.63 21.70
CA ASP A 71 3.00 2.07 21.69
C ASP A 71 3.61 2.71 20.43
N ASP A 72 3.55 4.05 20.34
CA ASP A 72 4.06 4.81 19.20
C ASP A 72 5.59 4.74 19.02
N ASN A 73 6.32 4.21 20.00
CA ASN A 73 7.78 4.07 20.00
C ASN A 73 8.24 2.61 19.90
N THR A 74 7.31 1.66 19.85
CA THR A 74 7.62 0.24 19.68
C THR A 74 8.15 0.00 18.27
N TYR A 75 9.33 -0.62 18.16
CA TYR A 75 9.91 -0.96 16.87
C TYR A 75 9.27 -2.21 16.27
N PHE A 76 9.01 -2.16 14.97
CA PHE A 76 8.58 -3.28 14.15
C PHE A 76 9.46 -3.38 12.90
N GLU A 77 9.61 -4.59 12.36
CA GLU A 77 10.16 -4.75 11.02
C GLU A 77 9.11 -4.31 9.99
N ILE A 78 9.39 -3.23 9.24
CA ILE A 78 8.45 -2.71 8.23
C ILE A 78 8.63 -3.37 6.85
N ALA A 79 9.64 -4.25 6.75
CA ALA A 79 9.94 -5.04 5.57
C ALA A 79 9.92 -4.19 4.28
N SER A 80 9.18 -4.65 3.27
CA SER A 80 9.14 -4.04 1.93
C SER A 80 8.56 -2.62 1.86
N VAL A 81 7.99 -2.06 2.94
CA VAL A 81 7.66 -0.63 2.98
C VAL A 81 8.93 0.24 2.86
N THR A 82 10.09 -0.30 3.26
CA THR A 82 11.41 0.30 3.04
C THR A 82 11.63 0.76 1.60
N LYS A 83 11.07 0.04 0.62
CA LYS A 83 11.26 0.33 -0.80
C LYS A 83 10.72 1.70 -1.18
N LEU A 84 9.75 2.24 -0.44
CA LEU A 84 9.28 3.61 -0.63
C LEU A 84 10.36 4.62 -0.27
N PHE A 85 11.15 4.39 0.78
CA PHE A 85 12.30 5.24 1.10
C PHE A 85 13.37 5.15 0.00
N THR A 86 13.65 3.94 -0.49
CA THR A 86 14.55 3.75 -1.65
C THR A 86 14.07 4.52 -2.87
N GLY A 87 12.76 4.46 -3.16
CA GLY A 87 12.11 5.17 -4.26
C GLY A 87 12.16 6.69 -4.10
N GLN A 88 11.94 7.20 -2.90
CA GLN A 88 12.07 8.63 -2.56
C GLN A 88 13.51 9.13 -2.76
N LEU A 89 14.50 8.37 -2.30
CA LEU A 89 15.91 8.74 -2.46
C LEU A 89 16.36 8.72 -3.93
N LEU A 90 15.81 7.79 -4.72
CA LEU A 90 16.01 7.72 -6.17
C LEU A 90 15.31 8.86 -6.90
N ALA A 91 14.06 9.18 -6.54
CA ALA A 91 13.32 10.33 -7.07
C ALA A 91 14.06 11.65 -6.78
N GLN A 92 14.64 11.78 -5.58
CA GLN A 92 15.49 12.92 -5.25
C GLN A 92 16.71 12.98 -6.18
N ALA A 93 17.40 11.86 -6.43
CA ALA A 93 18.54 11.83 -7.35
C ALA A 93 18.16 12.21 -8.79
N VAL A 94 16.95 11.86 -9.25
CA VAL A 94 16.40 12.30 -10.55
C VAL A 94 16.20 13.81 -10.57
N LEU A 95 15.57 14.38 -9.54
CA LEU A 95 15.32 15.83 -9.44
C LEU A 95 16.61 16.65 -9.31
N GLU A 96 17.62 16.09 -8.64
CA GLU A 96 18.98 16.66 -8.56
C GLU A 96 19.77 16.49 -9.88
N LYS A 97 19.18 15.86 -10.91
CA LYS A 97 19.82 15.57 -12.21
C LYS A 97 21.09 14.72 -12.09
N LYS A 98 21.24 13.97 -10.98
CA LYS A 98 22.34 13.01 -10.79
C LYS A 98 22.12 11.75 -11.62
N ILE A 99 20.86 11.42 -11.92
CA ILE A 99 20.45 10.29 -12.77
C ILE A 99 19.27 10.67 -13.66
N ASN A 100 19.04 9.93 -14.74
CA ASN A 100 17.86 9.99 -15.58
C ASN A 100 17.16 8.62 -15.66
N LEU A 101 15.83 8.61 -15.77
CA LEU A 101 15.06 7.36 -15.89
C LEU A 101 15.44 6.49 -17.09
N GLU A 102 15.91 7.10 -18.17
CA GLU A 102 16.33 6.38 -19.39
C GLU A 102 17.79 5.94 -19.38
N ASP A 103 18.55 6.28 -18.33
CA ASP A 103 19.95 5.89 -18.24
C ASP A 103 20.10 4.39 -18.05
N ASP A 104 21.12 3.85 -18.72
CA ASP A 104 21.72 2.57 -18.40
C ASP A 104 22.26 2.57 -16.96
N ILE A 105 21.82 1.61 -16.16
CA ILE A 105 22.17 1.52 -14.73
C ILE A 105 23.68 1.33 -14.51
N ARG A 106 24.40 0.76 -15.49
CA ARG A 106 25.84 0.46 -15.39
C ARG A 106 26.68 1.72 -15.22
N LYS A 107 26.18 2.88 -15.66
CA LYS A 107 26.82 4.19 -15.45
C LYS A 107 27.01 4.54 -13.97
N TYR A 108 26.22 3.94 -13.08
CA TYR A 108 26.17 4.24 -11.65
C TYR A 108 26.78 3.14 -10.78
N LEU A 109 27.45 2.17 -11.40
CA LEU A 109 28.14 1.08 -10.74
C LEU A 109 29.66 1.26 -10.85
N LYS A 110 30.38 0.91 -9.81
CA LYS A 110 31.85 0.81 -9.84
C LYS A 110 32.24 -0.59 -10.28
N GLY A 111 32.92 -0.71 -11.42
CA GLY A 111 33.31 -1.99 -12.01
C GLY A 111 32.66 -2.24 -13.38
N SER A 112 32.94 -3.39 -13.98
CA SER A 112 32.41 -3.78 -15.29
C SER A 112 31.28 -4.80 -15.13
N TYR A 113 30.11 -4.49 -15.70
CA TYR A 113 28.91 -5.31 -15.63
C TYR A 113 28.25 -5.48 -17.02
N PRO A 114 28.97 -6.00 -18.02
CA PRO A 114 28.44 -6.17 -19.37
C PRO A 114 27.28 -7.18 -19.43
N ASN A 115 27.08 -7.97 -18.38
CA ASN A 115 26.00 -8.94 -18.23
C ASN A 115 24.64 -8.31 -17.82
N LEU A 116 24.60 -7.01 -17.48
CA LEU A 116 23.36 -6.29 -17.13
C LEU A 116 22.65 -5.70 -18.36
N GLU A 117 22.65 -6.46 -19.45
CA GLU A 117 21.91 -6.22 -20.67
C GLU A 117 21.48 -7.56 -21.29
N TYR A 118 20.49 -7.51 -22.18
CA TYR A 118 20.07 -8.65 -22.98
C TYR A 118 20.00 -8.23 -24.45
N ASN A 119 20.72 -8.92 -25.33
CA ASN A 119 20.79 -8.62 -26.77
C ASN A 119 21.07 -7.12 -27.05
N GLY A 120 22.03 -6.52 -26.36
CA GLY A 120 22.39 -5.10 -26.51
C GLY A 120 21.40 -4.11 -25.89
N THR A 121 20.32 -4.57 -25.25
CA THR A 121 19.37 -3.72 -24.52
C THR A 121 19.75 -3.69 -23.04
N PRO A 122 20.25 -2.56 -22.52
CA PRO A 122 20.62 -2.45 -21.10
C PRO A 122 19.41 -2.34 -20.19
N ILE A 123 19.58 -2.72 -18.93
CA ILE A 123 18.63 -2.36 -17.87
C ILE A 123 18.72 -0.84 -17.65
N LYS A 124 17.56 -0.18 -17.65
CA LYS A 124 17.43 1.26 -17.36
C LYS A 124 16.94 1.54 -15.95
N ILE A 125 17.11 2.76 -15.47
CA ILE A 125 16.61 3.19 -14.15
C ILE A 125 15.09 2.97 -14.03
N LYS A 126 14.31 3.26 -15.08
CA LYS A 126 12.85 3.02 -15.08
C LYS A 126 12.46 1.53 -14.97
N ASP A 127 13.35 0.64 -15.36
CA ASP A 127 13.12 -0.80 -15.27
C ASP A 127 13.28 -1.28 -13.83
N LEU A 128 14.23 -0.69 -13.07
CA LEU A 128 14.41 -0.97 -11.64
C LEU A 128 13.13 -0.65 -10.87
N ILE A 129 12.67 0.59 -10.96
CA ILE A 129 11.55 1.10 -10.15
C ILE A 129 10.21 0.42 -10.42
N SER A 130 10.10 -0.26 -11.55
CA SER A 130 8.90 -0.96 -11.98
C SER A 130 9.07 -2.48 -12.03
N PHE A 131 10.18 -3.00 -11.50
CA PHE A 131 10.56 -4.42 -11.48
C PHE A 131 10.51 -5.11 -12.85
N ARG A 132 10.90 -4.40 -13.92
CA ARG A 132 10.97 -4.94 -15.29
C ARG A 132 12.40 -5.17 -15.73
N THR A 133 13.25 -5.67 -14.85
CA THR A 133 14.71 -5.72 -15.06
C THR A 133 15.22 -7.01 -15.68
N ALA A 134 14.38 -8.05 -15.76
CA ALA A 134 14.80 -9.44 -16.05
C ALA A 134 15.78 -10.04 -15.03
N LEU A 135 16.03 -9.37 -13.89
CA LEU A 135 16.90 -9.87 -12.85
C LEU A 135 16.24 -11.03 -12.09
N PRO A 136 17.04 -11.99 -11.56
CA PRO A 136 16.53 -12.96 -10.61
C PRO A 136 16.04 -12.28 -9.34
N ARG A 137 15.34 -13.04 -8.49
CA ARG A 137 14.70 -12.48 -7.31
C ARG A 137 15.72 -11.97 -6.28
N ASN A 138 16.74 -12.77 -5.96
CA ASN A 138 17.68 -12.50 -4.88
C ASN A 138 19.12 -12.83 -5.27
N LEU A 139 20.07 -12.23 -4.54
CA LEU A 139 21.43 -12.73 -4.36
C LEU A 139 21.71 -12.79 -2.85
N PRO A 140 22.33 -13.87 -2.33
CA PRO A 140 22.65 -15.11 -3.04
C PRO A 140 21.38 -15.79 -3.57
N ASP A 141 21.52 -16.71 -4.53
CA ASP A 141 20.35 -17.41 -5.07
C ASP A 141 19.67 -18.24 -3.97
N ASP A 142 18.36 -18.06 -3.87
CA ASP A 142 17.49 -18.70 -2.89
C ASP A 142 16.36 -19.52 -3.55
N SER A 143 16.46 -19.73 -4.86
CA SER A 143 15.45 -20.39 -5.69
C SER A 143 15.03 -21.76 -5.17
N GLU A 144 15.98 -22.57 -4.67
CA GLU A 144 15.68 -23.88 -4.09
C GLU A 144 14.86 -23.79 -2.80
N LEU A 145 15.17 -22.83 -1.92
CA LEU A 145 14.42 -22.61 -0.67
C LEU A 145 12.97 -22.19 -0.94
N ARG A 146 12.74 -21.51 -2.07
CA ARG A 146 11.42 -21.01 -2.47
C ARG A 146 10.48 -22.08 -3.03
N LYS A 147 10.99 -23.24 -3.46
CA LYS A 147 10.15 -24.31 -4.03
C LYS A 147 9.21 -24.91 -2.98
N ASN A 148 9.66 -25.04 -1.73
CA ASN A 148 8.93 -25.69 -0.63
C ASN A 148 9.03 -24.84 0.64
N MET A 149 8.33 -23.70 0.66
CA MET A 149 8.36 -22.80 1.80
C MET A 149 7.55 -23.33 2.99
N THR A 150 8.14 -23.29 4.17
CA THR A 150 7.53 -23.63 5.46
C THR A 150 7.91 -22.57 6.51
N ASP A 151 7.46 -22.76 7.76
CA ASP A 151 7.87 -21.88 8.87
C ASP A 151 9.35 -22.06 9.30
N GLU A 152 10.08 -23.00 8.69
CA GLU A 152 11.53 -23.15 8.83
C GLU A 152 12.31 -22.26 7.85
N THR A 153 11.71 -21.93 6.70
CA THR A 153 12.40 -21.20 5.62
C THR A 153 12.99 -19.85 6.07
N PRO A 154 12.36 -19.04 6.93
CA PRO A 154 12.98 -17.83 7.49
C PRO A 154 14.34 -18.06 8.17
N PHE A 155 14.50 -19.16 8.92
CA PHE A 155 15.76 -19.51 9.58
C PHE A 155 16.83 -19.91 8.55
N GLN A 156 16.42 -20.63 7.50
CA GLN A 156 17.29 -21.00 6.39
C GLN A 156 17.76 -19.79 5.58
N TYR A 157 16.89 -18.80 5.35
CA TYR A 157 17.27 -17.53 4.71
C TYR A 157 18.30 -16.77 5.54
N ASN A 158 18.11 -16.68 6.85
CA ASN A 158 19.12 -16.05 7.72
C ASN A 158 20.46 -16.77 7.65
N LYS A 159 20.46 -18.11 7.71
CA LYS A 159 21.69 -18.91 7.59
C LYS A 159 22.39 -18.69 6.24
N LEU A 160 21.61 -18.59 5.16
CA LEU A 160 22.14 -18.30 3.82
C LEU A 160 22.78 -16.91 3.75
N GLY A 161 22.19 -15.92 4.42
CA GLY A 161 22.67 -14.53 4.43
C GLY A 161 23.74 -14.21 5.48
N GLU A 162 23.96 -15.07 6.49
CA GLU A 162 24.77 -14.81 7.69
C GLU A 162 26.22 -14.40 7.37
N ASN A 163 26.81 -14.94 6.31
CA ASN A 163 28.18 -14.61 5.89
C ASN A 163 28.22 -13.95 4.51
N TYR A 164 27.07 -13.56 3.95
CA TYR A 164 27.00 -12.99 2.60
C TYR A 164 27.22 -11.49 2.61
N THR A 165 28.35 -11.04 2.08
CA THR A 165 28.78 -9.64 2.15
C THR A 165 28.40 -8.84 0.90
N LYS A 166 28.57 -7.51 0.98
CA LYS A 166 28.45 -6.62 -0.20
C LYS A 166 29.46 -6.97 -1.30
N ASP A 167 30.60 -7.57 -0.97
CA ASP A 167 31.59 -7.95 -1.98
C ASP A 167 31.23 -9.28 -2.65
N ASP A 168 30.68 -10.24 -1.90
CA ASP A 168 30.07 -11.46 -2.48
C ASP A 168 28.93 -11.09 -3.44
N PHE A 169 28.07 -10.14 -3.02
CA PHE A 169 27.02 -9.60 -3.87
C PHE A 169 27.56 -9.06 -5.21
N LYS A 170 28.64 -8.26 -5.19
CA LYS A 170 29.23 -7.72 -6.42
C LYS A 170 29.82 -8.81 -7.31
N GLN A 171 30.45 -9.84 -6.71
CA GLN A 171 31.00 -10.97 -7.44
C GLN A 171 29.91 -11.82 -8.09
N ASP A 172 28.81 -12.07 -7.39
CA ASP A 172 27.68 -12.83 -7.94
C ASP A 172 26.87 -12.02 -8.94
N LEU A 173 26.75 -10.70 -8.75
CA LEU A 173 26.13 -9.79 -9.71
C LEU A 173 26.80 -9.87 -11.09
N GLN A 174 28.12 -10.08 -11.16
CA GLN A 174 28.85 -10.27 -12.43
C GLN A 174 28.48 -11.59 -13.14
N LYS A 175 27.92 -12.56 -12.41
CA LYS A 175 27.53 -13.88 -12.93
C LYS A 175 26.05 -13.94 -13.35
N VAL A 176 25.26 -12.92 -13.01
CA VAL A 176 23.84 -12.85 -13.36
C VAL A 176 23.65 -12.90 -14.87
N LYS A 177 22.66 -13.67 -15.32
CA LYS A 177 22.25 -13.76 -16.71
C LYS A 177 20.80 -13.31 -16.84
N LEU A 178 20.55 -12.37 -17.74
CA LEU A 178 19.19 -11.99 -18.10
C LEU A 178 18.64 -12.99 -19.12
N ASP A 179 17.37 -13.33 -18.99
CA ASP A 179 16.67 -14.30 -19.86
C ASP A 179 15.65 -13.64 -20.80
N THR A 180 15.43 -12.32 -20.64
CA THR A 180 14.48 -11.55 -21.44
C THR A 180 14.91 -10.09 -21.54
N LEU A 181 14.27 -9.36 -22.45
CA LEU A 181 14.53 -7.93 -22.66
C LEU A 181 14.11 -7.12 -21.42
N PRO A 182 15.01 -6.28 -20.86
CA PRO A 182 14.62 -5.29 -19.86
C PRO A 182 13.49 -4.38 -20.35
N GLY A 183 12.64 -3.94 -19.42
CA GLY A 183 11.47 -3.11 -19.67
C GLY A 183 10.21 -3.87 -20.11
N THR A 184 10.29 -5.19 -20.36
CA THR A 184 9.17 -5.93 -20.98
C THR A 184 8.29 -6.69 -19.99
N LYS A 185 8.88 -7.45 -19.07
CA LYS A 185 8.15 -8.35 -18.16
C LYS A 185 8.35 -7.94 -16.71
N TYR A 186 7.24 -7.81 -15.97
CA TYR A 186 7.30 -7.64 -14.52
C TYR A 186 7.82 -8.92 -13.86
N ASN A 187 8.86 -8.79 -13.04
CA ASN A 187 9.38 -9.84 -12.19
C ASN A 187 9.92 -9.21 -10.90
N TYR A 188 9.21 -9.39 -9.79
CA TYR A 188 9.64 -8.85 -8.50
C TYR A 188 11.05 -9.34 -8.14
N SER A 189 11.92 -8.40 -7.76
CA SER A 189 13.34 -8.68 -7.51
C SER A 189 13.88 -7.83 -6.37
N ASN A 190 14.23 -8.45 -5.25
CA ASN A 190 14.99 -7.80 -4.18
C ASN A 190 16.41 -7.46 -4.66
N LEU A 191 16.97 -8.23 -5.59
CA LEU A 191 18.23 -7.89 -6.24
C LEU A 191 18.18 -6.52 -6.91
N SER A 192 17.07 -6.17 -7.58
CA SER A 192 16.89 -4.83 -8.16
C SER A 192 16.98 -3.71 -7.11
N LEU A 193 16.58 -4.00 -5.87
CA LEU A 193 16.59 -3.03 -4.77
C LEU A 193 17.96 -2.92 -4.13
N GLU A 194 18.64 -4.03 -3.87
CA GLU A 194 20.02 -3.99 -3.38
C GLU A 194 20.96 -3.34 -4.40
N LEU A 195 20.72 -3.59 -5.70
CA LEU A 195 21.41 -2.89 -6.78
C LEU A 195 21.13 -1.38 -6.77
N THR A 196 19.87 -0.98 -6.53
CA THR A 196 19.51 0.43 -6.34
C THR A 196 20.21 1.03 -5.12
N GLY A 197 20.31 0.30 -4.00
CA GLY A 197 21.04 0.70 -2.81
C GLY A 197 22.53 0.95 -3.09
N LEU A 198 23.18 0.04 -3.83
CA LEU A 198 24.56 0.19 -4.31
C LEU A 198 24.72 1.42 -5.20
N MET A 199 23.81 1.64 -6.15
CA MET A 199 23.84 2.81 -7.04
C MET A 199 23.72 4.10 -6.25
N LEU A 200 22.77 4.19 -5.32
CA LEU A 200 22.57 5.38 -4.49
C LEU A 200 23.78 5.65 -3.59
N GLU A 201 24.40 4.62 -3.03
CA GLU A 201 25.67 4.74 -2.30
C GLU A 201 26.79 5.34 -3.18
N ASN A 202 26.90 4.90 -4.44
CA ASN A 202 27.87 5.47 -5.38
C ASN A 202 27.54 6.91 -5.80
N ILE A 203 26.26 7.21 -6.05
CA ILE A 203 25.78 8.52 -6.52
C ILE A 203 25.95 9.61 -5.45
N TYR A 204 25.72 9.26 -4.18
CA TYR A 204 25.84 10.20 -3.07
C TYR A 204 27.21 10.16 -2.39
N GLY A 205 28.05 9.15 -2.67
CA GLY A 205 29.39 9.03 -2.08
C GLY A 205 29.39 8.74 -0.58
N GLN A 206 28.28 8.23 -0.04
CA GLN A 206 28.11 7.87 1.37
C GLN A 206 27.26 6.60 1.48
N SER A 207 27.31 5.92 2.62
CA SER A 207 26.54 4.68 2.80
C SER A 207 25.04 4.91 2.55
N TYR A 208 24.37 3.89 2.00
CA TYR A 208 22.92 3.94 1.78
C TYR A 208 22.14 4.33 3.04
N GLU A 209 22.52 3.79 4.20
CA GLU A 209 21.94 4.14 5.50
C GLU A 209 22.13 5.62 5.85
N SER A 210 23.33 6.18 5.61
CA SER A 210 23.59 7.61 5.85
C SER A 210 22.75 8.48 4.93
N ALA A 211 22.58 8.08 3.67
CA ALA A 211 21.74 8.79 2.71
C ALA A 211 20.27 8.77 3.12
N LEU A 212 19.73 7.62 3.55
CA LEU A 212 18.37 7.54 4.10
C LEU A 212 18.20 8.46 5.31
N ASN A 213 19.16 8.43 6.25
CA ASN A 213 19.09 9.26 7.43
C ASN A 213 19.12 10.76 7.08
N GLN A 214 20.07 11.20 6.26
CA GLN A 214 20.25 12.60 5.90
C GLN A 214 19.09 13.15 5.07
N TYR A 215 18.64 12.39 4.07
CA TYR A 215 17.72 12.92 3.06
C TYR A 215 16.26 12.63 3.36
N ILE A 216 15.97 11.63 4.19
CA ILE A 216 14.60 11.23 4.53
C ILE A 216 14.38 11.34 6.03
N PHE A 217 15.02 10.48 6.84
CA PHE A 217 14.60 10.31 8.24
C PHE A 217 14.78 11.60 9.06
N SER A 218 15.94 12.25 8.98
CA SER A 218 16.21 13.50 9.69
C SER A 218 15.31 14.64 9.20
N LYS A 219 15.05 14.75 7.88
CA LYS A 219 14.19 15.80 7.32
C LYS A 219 12.73 15.66 7.73
N LEU A 220 12.26 14.43 7.90
CA LEU A 220 10.88 14.12 8.30
C LEU A 220 10.73 13.97 9.82
N GLY A 221 11.83 14.11 10.58
CA GLY A 221 11.85 13.90 12.03
C GLY A 221 11.56 12.45 12.43
N MET A 222 11.88 11.47 11.58
CA MET A 222 11.72 10.03 11.81
C MET A 222 12.89 9.47 12.62
N ASN A 223 13.00 9.88 13.87
CA ASN A 223 14.13 9.58 14.76
C ASN A 223 14.15 8.13 15.27
N HIS A 224 13.08 7.37 15.07
CA HIS A 224 12.92 5.96 15.43
C HIS A 224 12.71 5.10 14.17
N THR A 225 13.41 5.44 13.08
CA THR A 225 13.49 4.62 11.87
C THR A 225 14.94 4.35 11.55
N LYS A 226 15.34 3.07 11.58
CA LYS A 226 16.76 2.67 11.57
C LYS A 226 16.96 1.35 10.83
N LEU A 227 18.16 1.16 10.27
CA LEU A 227 18.56 -0.13 9.69
C LEU A 227 19.26 -1.03 10.71
N GLN A 228 19.73 -0.45 11.81
CA GLN A 228 20.31 -1.14 12.96
C GLN A 228 19.79 -0.50 14.24
N LEU A 229 19.29 -1.34 15.16
CA LEU A 229 18.87 -0.91 16.48
C LEU A 229 20.05 -0.96 17.45
N GLY A 230 20.00 -0.11 18.48
CA GLY A 230 20.88 -0.22 19.64
C GLY A 230 20.40 -1.29 20.63
N ASP A 231 21.28 -1.71 21.53
CA ASP A 231 21.04 -2.84 22.45
C ASP A 231 19.84 -2.63 23.41
N ASN A 232 19.48 -1.38 23.68
CA ASN A 232 18.40 -1.02 24.63
C ASN A 232 17.05 -0.74 23.95
N GLU A 233 16.95 -0.91 22.63
CA GLU A 233 15.72 -0.61 21.89
C GLU A 233 14.78 -1.82 21.84
N VAL A 234 13.53 -1.62 22.27
CA VAL A 234 12.54 -2.70 22.32
C VAL A 234 11.86 -2.86 20.96
N MET A 235 12.07 -4.01 20.34
CA MET A 235 11.41 -4.42 19.10
C MET A 235 10.40 -5.52 19.39
N SER A 236 9.21 -5.41 18.79
CA SER A 236 8.16 -6.44 18.86
C SER A 236 8.69 -7.79 18.38
N ASN A 237 8.29 -8.90 18.99
CA ASN A 237 8.53 -10.22 18.43
C ASN A 237 7.54 -10.50 17.29
N GLY A 238 8.03 -11.18 16.26
CA GLY A 238 7.24 -11.54 15.07
C GLY A 238 6.96 -13.04 15.04
N TYR A 239 5.80 -13.44 14.53
CA TYR A 239 5.34 -14.83 14.54
C TYR A 239 4.89 -15.29 13.16
N HIS A 240 5.07 -16.57 12.86
CA HIS A 240 4.40 -17.19 11.71
C HIS A 240 2.93 -17.45 12.06
N THR A 241 2.06 -17.65 11.06
CA THR A 241 0.65 -18.04 11.29
C THR A 241 0.49 -19.40 12.00
N SER A 242 1.54 -20.23 12.03
CA SER A 242 1.64 -21.42 12.91
C SER A 242 1.88 -21.07 14.39
N HIS A 243 1.95 -19.79 14.72
CA HIS A 243 2.30 -19.23 16.03
C HIS A 243 3.73 -19.53 16.50
N ARG A 244 4.59 -20.01 15.60
CA ARG A 244 6.03 -20.15 15.84
C ARG A 244 6.69 -18.77 15.89
N LEU A 245 7.51 -18.54 16.91
CA LEU A 245 8.34 -17.34 17.00
C LEU A 245 9.35 -17.33 15.84
N MET A 246 9.38 -16.25 15.08
CA MET A 246 10.25 -16.09 13.90
C MET A 246 11.56 -15.41 14.25
N PRO A 247 12.64 -15.72 13.51
CA PRO A 247 13.90 -15.04 13.71
C PRO A 247 13.80 -13.60 13.20
N LYS A 248 14.65 -12.72 13.71
CA LYS A 248 14.82 -11.37 13.15
C LYS A 248 15.59 -11.45 11.84
N SER A 249 15.21 -10.63 10.86
CA SER A 249 15.88 -10.67 9.56
C SER A 249 17.32 -10.17 9.69
N ILE A 250 18.27 -10.94 9.16
CA ILE A 250 19.70 -10.61 9.14
C ILE A 250 20.12 -10.36 7.69
N SER A 251 20.83 -9.27 7.46
CA SER A 251 21.42 -8.97 6.16
C SER A 251 22.61 -8.02 6.31
N HIS A 252 23.71 -8.34 5.63
CA HIS A 252 24.91 -7.50 5.56
C HIS A 252 24.96 -6.63 4.29
N LEU A 253 23.90 -6.64 3.48
CA LEU A 253 23.76 -5.80 2.30
C LEU A 253 23.24 -4.40 2.67
N TRP A 254 22.85 -3.59 1.68
CA TRP A 254 22.35 -2.24 1.90
C TRP A 254 21.00 -2.25 2.63
N GLY A 255 20.21 -3.31 2.48
CA GLY A 255 18.89 -3.43 3.09
C GLY A 255 17.85 -2.56 2.39
N ALA A 256 18.15 -2.13 1.17
CA ALA A 256 17.26 -1.30 0.35
C ALA A 256 15.96 -2.02 0.01
N GLY A 257 15.97 -3.36 -0.01
CA GLY A 257 14.77 -4.19 -0.14
C GLY A 257 13.93 -4.31 1.13
N GLY A 258 14.43 -3.88 2.30
CA GLY A 258 13.71 -3.94 3.57
C GLY A 258 14.03 -5.11 4.49
N SER A 259 15.13 -5.83 4.26
CA SER A 259 15.63 -6.86 5.19
C SER A 259 16.13 -6.27 6.52
N LYS A 260 16.42 -4.96 6.56
CA LYS A 260 17.03 -4.32 7.73
C LYS A 260 16.13 -3.34 8.45
N THR A 261 15.29 -2.59 7.74
CA THR A 261 14.63 -1.42 8.32
C THR A 261 13.62 -1.78 9.40
N LYS A 262 13.77 -1.12 10.55
CA LYS A 262 12.78 -1.08 11.61
C LYS A 262 12.28 0.35 11.78
N SER A 263 11.01 0.49 12.11
CA SER A 263 10.37 1.78 12.35
C SER A 263 9.31 1.63 13.44
N THR A 264 8.72 2.74 13.85
CA THR A 264 7.63 2.81 14.81
C THR A 264 6.39 3.42 14.16
N MET A 265 5.21 3.23 14.74
CA MET A 265 4.01 3.87 14.21
C MET A 265 4.11 5.40 14.25
N GLY A 266 4.74 5.97 15.29
CA GLY A 266 4.96 7.40 15.42
C GLY A 266 5.79 8.00 14.28
N ASP A 267 6.70 7.23 13.69
CA ASP A 267 7.45 7.66 12.50
C ASP A 267 6.72 7.35 11.20
N MET A 268 6.05 6.20 11.10
CA MET A 268 5.29 5.83 9.91
C MET A 268 4.16 6.82 9.60
N VAL A 269 3.51 7.41 10.61
CA VAL A 269 2.50 8.47 10.38
C VAL A 269 3.11 9.79 9.90
N LYS A 270 4.38 10.09 10.23
CA LYS A 270 5.10 11.25 9.65
C LYS A 270 5.36 11.00 8.17
N PHE A 271 5.76 9.77 7.82
CA PHE A 271 5.97 9.38 6.43
C PHE A 271 4.66 9.36 5.63
N LEU A 272 3.54 8.87 6.19
CA LEU A 272 2.21 8.99 5.59
C LEU A 272 1.87 10.45 5.27
N LYS A 273 2.07 11.35 6.24
CA LYS A 273 1.79 12.77 6.05
C LYS A 273 2.64 13.39 4.94
N TYR A 274 3.91 12.97 4.85
CA TYR A 274 4.81 13.41 3.78
C TYR A 274 4.34 12.92 2.40
N GLU A 275 4.00 11.64 2.26
CA GLU A 275 3.50 11.05 1.00
C GLU A 275 2.15 11.63 0.53
N LEU A 276 1.39 12.29 1.43
CA LEU A 276 0.17 13.02 1.10
C LEU A 276 0.41 14.46 0.64
N ASP A 277 1.64 14.99 0.79
CA ASP A 277 1.97 16.34 0.34
C ASP A 277 2.11 16.38 -1.19
N SER A 278 0.97 16.53 -1.86
CA SER A 278 0.88 16.64 -3.31
C SER A 278 1.64 17.83 -3.91
N LYS A 279 2.14 18.78 -3.10
CA LYS A 279 2.96 19.90 -3.57
C LYS A 279 4.45 19.61 -3.49
N ASN A 280 4.86 18.57 -2.77
CA ASN A 280 6.26 18.19 -2.66
C ASN A 280 6.74 17.55 -3.97
N SER A 281 7.81 18.07 -4.56
CA SER A 281 8.31 17.60 -5.85
C SER A 281 8.84 16.17 -5.82
N ILE A 282 9.45 15.74 -4.70
CA ILE A 282 9.98 14.37 -4.56
C ILE A 282 8.82 13.39 -4.47
N VAL A 283 7.75 13.74 -3.74
CA VAL A 283 6.50 12.97 -3.69
C VAL A 283 5.85 12.87 -5.07
N GLN A 284 5.74 13.97 -5.81
CA GLN A 284 5.21 13.94 -7.17
C GLN A 284 6.03 13.02 -8.10
N GLU A 285 7.36 13.09 -8.00
CA GLU A 285 8.26 12.30 -8.83
C GLU A 285 8.23 10.81 -8.44
N SER A 286 8.27 10.49 -7.15
CA SER A 286 8.24 9.10 -6.67
C SER A 286 6.89 8.42 -6.94
N GLN A 287 5.80 9.19 -7.10
CA GLN A 287 4.48 8.67 -7.42
C GLN A 287 4.13 8.78 -8.92
N ARG A 288 5.08 9.21 -9.76
CA ARG A 288 4.83 9.53 -11.18
C ARG A 288 4.31 8.32 -11.98
N ASN A 289 3.29 8.55 -12.80
CA ASN A 289 2.78 7.59 -13.78
C ASN A 289 3.67 7.60 -15.04
N ILE A 290 4.80 6.90 -14.97
CA ILE A 290 5.83 6.90 -16.03
C ILE A 290 5.32 6.33 -17.35
N ASN A 291 4.36 5.39 -17.29
CA ASN A 291 3.81 4.73 -18.48
C ASN A 291 2.59 5.46 -19.06
N ASN A 292 2.16 6.58 -18.46
CA ASN A 292 0.90 7.26 -18.80
C ASN A 292 -0.30 6.30 -18.85
N SER A 293 -0.33 5.34 -17.92
CA SER A 293 -1.44 4.38 -17.82
C SER A 293 -2.75 5.11 -17.48
N LYS A 294 -3.86 4.60 -18.00
CA LYS A 294 -5.21 5.13 -17.77
C LYS A 294 -5.96 4.45 -16.62
N GLY A 295 -5.42 3.35 -16.10
CA GLY A 295 -5.94 2.60 -14.96
C GLY A 295 -4.93 2.63 -13.81
N ASP A 296 -4.12 1.59 -13.72
CA ASP A 296 -3.10 1.41 -12.70
C ASP A 296 -1.69 1.78 -13.17
N TRP A 297 -0.81 2.17 -12.26
CA TRP A 297 0.61 2.32 -12.57
C TRP A 297 1.50 2.00 -11.38
N TYR A 298 2.79 1.79 -11.67
CA TYR A 298 3.82 1.68 -10.65
C TYR A 298 4.46 3.05 -10.43
N GLY A 299 4.35 3.56 -9.22
CA GLY A 299 5.29 4.57 -8.72
C GLY A 299 6.66 3.94 -8.45
N TYR A 300 7.59 4.72 -7.92
CA TYR A 300 8.94 4.28 -7.61
C TYR A 300 8.91 3.22 -6.50
N PHE A 301 8.95 1.94 -6.90
CA PHE A 301 8.79 0.77 -6.04
C PHE A 301 7.50 0.71 -5.21
N TRP A 302 6.48 1.46 -5.59
CA TRP A 302 5.12 1.24 -5.08
C TRP A 302 4.58 -0.08 -5.62
N ASP A 303 3.72 -0.78 -4.86
CA ASP A 303 3.09 -2.01 -5.37
C ASP A 303 1.98 -1.69 -6.37
N GLY A 304 1.32 -0.55 -6.20
CA GLY A 304 0.38 -0.03 -7.17
C GLY A 304 -0.11 1.37 -6.81
N PHE A 305 -0.39 2.14 -7.85
CA PHE A 305 -1.32 3.25 -7.84
C PHE A 305 -2.49 2.92 -8.74
N GLY A 306 -3.67 3.40 -8.38
CA GLY A 306 -4.89 3.21 -9.17
C GLY A 306 -6.01 4.12 -8.70
N LEU A 307 -7.21 3.85 -9.18
CA LEU A 307 -8.42 4.54 -8.77
C LEU A 307 -9.23 3.64 -7.84
N SER A 308 -9.94 4.23 -6.88
CA SER A 308 -10.98 3.55 -6.12
C SER A 308 -12.21 4.44 -5.98
N GLU A 309 -13.22 3.94 -5.27
CA GLU A 309 -14.38 4.73 -4.86
C GLU A 309 -14.01 5.97 -4.03
N HIS A 310 -12.80 5.98 -3.45
CA HIS A 310 -12.20 7.05 -2.65
C HIS A 310 -11.24 7.95 -3.44
N GLY A 311 -11.19 7.80 -4.77
CA GLY A 311 -10.30 8.56 -5.66
C GLY A 311 -8.97 7.86 -5.89
N LYS A 312 -7.95 8.60 -6.33
CA LYS A 312 -6.61 8.07 -6.52
C LYS A 312 -6.10 7.46 -5.21
N MET A 313 -5.61 6.23 -5.29
CA MET A 313 -4.95 5.56 -4.18
C MET A 313 -3.58 5.02 -4.59
N GLY A 314 -2.68 4.92 -3.62
CA GLY A 314 -1.40 4.23 -3.74
C GLY A 314 -1.18 3.34 -2.54
N TYR A 315 -0.59 2.16 -2.73
CA TYR A 315 -0.33 1.23 -1.63
C TYR A 315 1.00 0.48 -1.75
N LYS A 316 1.48 0.06 -0.59
CA LYS A 316 2.67 -0.76 -0.41
C LYS A 316 2.45 -1.77 0.70
N HIS A 317 2.79 -3.02 0.41
CA HIS A 317 2.88 -4.09 1.39
C HIS A 317 4.34 -4.32 1.80
N GLY A 318 4.51 -4.60 3.09
CA GLY A 318 5.75 -5.04 3.70
C GLY A 318 5.59 -6.42 4.33
N GLY A 319 6.05 -7.48 3.68
CA GLY A 319 6.10 -8.82 4.27
C GLY A 319 7.47 -9.16 4.86
N GLY A 320 7.53 -9.36 6.18
CA GLY A 320 8.68 -9.90 6.90
C GLY A 320 8.48 -11.34 7.35
N PHE A 321 9.44 -11.89 8.10
CA PHE A 321 9.36 -13.26 8.60
C PHE A 321 8.24 -13.46 9.61
N GLY A 322 8.05 -12.50 10.51
CA GLY A 322 7.01 -12.56 11.53
C GLY A 322 6.18 -11.30 11.66
N ASP A 323 6.39 -10.31 10.79
CA ASP A 323 5.69 -9.03 10.81
C ASP A 323 5.19 -8.71 9.40
N GLN A 324 4.02 -8.07 9.30
CA GLN A 324 3.56 -7.49 8.05
C GLN A 324 3.07 -6.06 8.25
N THR A 325 3.36 -5.22 7.26
CA THR A 325 2.96 -3.81 7.22
C THR A 325 2.14 -3.53 5.97
N TRP A 326 1.08 -2.74 6.11
CA TRP A 326 0.32 -2.15 5.01
C TRP A 326 0.44 -0.64 5.08
N PHE A 327 0.82 0.00 3.98
CA PHE A 327 0.95 1.45 3.87
C PHE A 327 0.14 1.93 2.67
N MET A 328 -0.80 2.83 2.89
CA MET A 328 -1.76 3.26 1.88
C MET A 328 -2.04 4.75 1.97
N ILE A 329 -2.19 5.41 0.82
CA ILE A 329 -2.51 6.83 0.70
C ILE A 329 -3.68 7.06 -0.24
N TYR A 330 -4.49 8.06 0.09
CA TYR A 330 -5.58 8.64 -0.71
C TYR A 330 -5.33 10.16 -0.79
N PRO A 331 -4.50 10.64 -1.72
CA PRO A 331 -4.09 12.04 -1.76
C PRO A 331 -5.25 13.02 -1.89
N GLU A 332 -6.29 12.67 -2.66
CA GLU A 332 -7.47 13.52 -2.88
C GLU A 332 -8.35 13.69 -1.63
N LEU A 333 -8.26 12.73 -0.70
CA LEU A 333 -8.93 12.79 0.60
C LEU A 333 -8.02 13.31 1.71
N ASN A 334 -6.76 13.66 1.41
CA ASN A 334 -5.73 13.96 2.38
C ASN A 334 -5.70 12.91 3.51
N MET A 335 -5.80 11.63 3.12
CA MET A 335 -5.97 10.51 4.03
C MET A 335 -4.93 9.42 3.77
N GLY A 336 -4.29 8.92 4.81
CA GLY A 336 -3.31 7.84 4.77
C GLY A 336 -3.52 6.86 5.90
N ILE A 337 -3.25 5.58 5.65
CA ILE A 337 -3.49 4.47 6.59
C ILE A 337 -2.22 3.60 6.62
N CYS A 338 -1.71 3.35 7.82
CA CYS A 338 -0.62 2.42 8.07
C CYS A 338 -1.09 1.38 9.09
N LEU A 339 -0.94 0.10 8.75
CA LEU A 339 -1.27 -1.04 9.61
C LEU A 339 -0.02 -1.88 9.80
N ILE A 340 0.31 -2.23 11.05
CA ILE A 340 1.42 -3.14 11.35
C ILE A 340 0.88 -4.26 12.23
N VAL A 341 1.18 -5.50 11.87
CA VAL A 341 0.85 -6.70 12.64
C VAL A 341 2.08 -7.56 12.85
N ASN A 342 2.23 -8.15 14.03
CA ASN A 342 3.36 -9.03 14.35
C ASN A 342 3.05 -10.51 14.06
N ILE A 343 2.41 -10.76 12.91
CA ILE A 343 2.23 -12.10 12.38
C ILE A 343 2.44 -12.09 10.87
N SER A 344 2.92 -13.19 10.30
CA SER A 344 3.13 -13.32 8.85
C SER A 344 2.76 -14.71 8.34
N GLY A 345 1.98 -14.75 7.25
CA GLY A 345 1.55 -15.96 6.55
C GLY A 345 0.62 -15.62 5.40
N SER A 346 0.00 -16.63 4.79
CA SER A 346 -0.90 -16.48 3.62
C SER A 346 -2.09 -15.57 3.88
N ASP A 347 -2.65 -15.64 5.09
CA ASP A 347 -3.92 -14.99 5.43
C ASP A 347 -3.71 -13.56 5.95
N THR A 348 -2.48 -13.20 6.30
CA THR A 348 -2.15 -11.87 6.83
C THR A 348 -2.30 -10.77 5.77
N PHE A 349 -1.82 -11.02 4.54
CA PHE A 349 -1.93 -10.06 3.44
C PHE A 349 -3.39 -9.69 3.13
N PRO A 350 -4.31 -10.64 2.86
CA PRO A 350 -5.70 -10.30 2.59
C PRO A 350 -6.38 -9.65 3.80
N ALA A 351 -6.04 -10.06 5.03
CA ALA A 351 -6.57 -9.41 6.24
C ALA A 351 -6.16 -7.93 6.32
N LEU A 352 -4.91 -7.59 6.04
CA LEU A 352 -4.40 -6.22 6.00
C LEU A 352 -5.06 -5.39 4.90
N TYR A 353 -5.08 -5.90 3.67
CA TYR A 353 -5.71 -5.25 2.51
C TYR A 353 -7.18 -4.92 2.79
N ASN A 354 -7.96 -5.93 3.21
CA ASN A 354 -9.37 -5.77 3.51
C ASN A 354 -9.59 -4.82 4.69
N SER A 355 -8.71 -4.82 5.69
CA SER A 355 -8.82 -3.88 6.82
C SER A 355 -8.55 -2.45 6.43
N ALA A 356 -7.56 -2.20 5.58
CA ALA A 356 -7.29 -0.85 5.07
C ALA A 356 -8.45 -0.32 4.22
N ALA A 357 -9.03 -1.17 3.35
CA ALA A 357 -10.22 -0.82 2.56
C ALA A 357 -11.45 -0.52 3.45
N ARG A 358 -11.73 -1.35 4.45
CA ARG A 358 -12.82 -1.09 5.42
C ARG A 358 -12.59 0.20 6.21
N LEU A 359 -11.38 0.44 6.70
CA LEU A 359 -11.04 1.69 7.38
C LEU A 359 -11.28 2.91 6.49
N ALA A 360 -10.84 2.87 5.23
CA ALA A 360 -11.10 3.96 4.28
C ALA A 360 -12.60 4.21 4.09
N ASN A 361 -13.40 3.14 3.94
CA ASN A 361 -14.86 3.23 3.85
C ASN A 361 -15.48 3.83 5.11
N ASP A 362 -15.13 3.32 6.31
CA ASP A 362 -15.72 3.78 7.57
C ASP A 362 -15.34 5.24 7.88
N LEU A 363 -14.13 5.68 7.50
CA LEU A 363 -13.64 7.06 7.75
C LEU A 363 -14.22 8.11 6.78
N THR A 364 -14.78 7.68 5.66
CA THR A 364 -15.35 8.56 4.61
C THR A 364 -16.87 8.50 4.56
N THR A 365 -17.47 7.48 5.16
CA THR A 365 -18.92 7.32 5.23
C THR A 365 -19.47 8.03 6.46
N ALA A 366 -20.21 9.12 6.27
CA ALA A 366 -20.93 9.75 7.38
C ALA A 366 -22.02 8.79 7.91
N PRO A 367 -22.23 8.71 9.25
CA PRO A 367 -23.35 7.95 9.81
C PRO A 367 -24.66 8.50 9.25
N SER A 368 -25.30 7.75 8.36
CA SER A 368 -26.55 8.17 7.73
C SER A 368 -27.54 7.02 7.67
N LYS A 369 -28.79 7.32 7.31
CA LYS A 369 -29.82 6.28 7.17
C LYS A 369 -29.37 5.30 6.08
N LYS A 370 -29.45 4.00 6.39
CA LYS A 370 -29.23 2.93 5.41
C LYS A 370 -30.06 3.19 4.14
N VAL A 371 -29.44 3.16 2.96
CA VAL A 371 -30.07 3.41 1.65
C VAL A 371 -29.79 2.27 0.67
N THR A 372 -30.71 2.07 -0.28
CA THR A 372 -30.44 1.17 -1.42
C THR A 372 -29.45 1.85 -2.36
N GLU A 373 -28.32 1.20 -2.60
CA GLU A 373 -27.22 1.69 -3.43
C GLU A 373 -27.11 0.94 -4.75
N GLY A 374 -26.49 1.62 -5.73
CA GLY A 374 -26.18 1.08 -7.05
C GLY A 374 -27.35 0.99 -8.02
N TYR A 375 -28.61 1.05 -7.57
CA TYR A 375 -29.76 1.11 -8.45
C TYR A 375 -31.02 1.75 -7.83
N HIS A 376 -31.97 2.12 -8.69
CA HIS A 376 -33.35 2.43 -8.33
C HIS A 376 -34.32 1.91 -9.40
N LEU A 377 -35.61 1.83 -9.08
CA LEU A 377 -36.65 1.42 -10.04
C LEU A 377 -37.33 2.63 -10.68
N LYS A 378 -37.55 2.58 -12.00
CA LYS A 378 -38.23 3.63 -12.77
C LYS A 378 -39.14 2.98 -13.81
N GLY A 379 -40.45 2.99 -13.54
CA GLY A 379 -41.42 2.27 -14.38
C GLY A 379 -41.09 0.78 -14.49
N ASP A 380 -40.93 0.28 -15.72
CA ASP A 380 -40.57 -1.10 -16.02
C ASP A 380 -39.05 -1.34 -16.15
N ASN A 381 -38.23 -0.38 -15.72
CA ASN A 381 -36.77 -0.47 -15.77
C ASN A 381 -36.15 -0.53 -14.37
N VAL A 382 -35.00 -1.20 -14.31
CA VAL A 382 -33.97 -1.07 -13.28
C VAL A 382 -32.97 -0.04 -13.78
N VAL A 383 -32.74 1.02 -13.02
CA VAL A 383 -31.75 2.05 -13.35
C VAL A 383 -30.55 1.84 -12.44
N PHE A 384 -29.46 1.28 -13.00
CA PHE A 384 -28.18 1.25 -12.30
C PHE A 384 -27.57 2.64 -12.33
N ALA A 385 -27.06 3.09 -11.18
CA ALA A 385 -26.57 4.44 -11.03
C ALA A 385 -25.32 4.48 -10.14
N TYR A 386 -24.38 5.34 -10.53
CA TYR A 386 -23.19 5.70 -9.75
C TYR A 386 -23.00 7.21 -9.81
N THR A 387 -22.64 7.84 -8.70
CA THR A 387 -22.27 9.26 -8.67
C THR A 387 -20.89 9.37 -8.08
N HIS A 388 -19.93 9.83 -8.89
CA HIS A 388 -18.58 10.04 -8.39
C HIS A 388 -18.53 11.31 -7.52
N PRO A 389 -17.96 11.25 -6.31
CA PRO A 389 -17.91 12.40 -5.41
C PRO A 389 -17.30 13.66 -6.05
N LYS A 390 -17.93 14.82 -5.82
CA LYS A 390 -17.52 16.10 -6.46
C LYS A 390 -16.15 16.59 -6.01
N ASN A 391 -15.69 16.17 -4.84
CA ASN A 391 -14.37 16.49 -4.29
C ASN A 391 -13.26 15.59 -4.86
N LEU A 392 -13.60 14.59 -5.66
CA LEU A 392 -12.66 13.68 -6.32
C LEU A 392 -12.55 13.98 -7.81
N ASN A 393 -11.41 13.63 -8.39
CA ASN A 393 -11.02 13.93 -9.75
C ASN A 393 -11.71 12.99 -10.74
N SER A 394 -12.92 13.40 -11.15
CA SER A 394 -13.71 12.71 -12.17
C SER A 394 -13.02 12.55 -13.54
N LYS A 395 -11.91 13.25 -13.82
CA LYS A 395 -11.15 13.07 -15.07
C LYS A 395 -10.42 11.73 -15.13
N LEU A 396 -10.25 11.05 -13.99
CA LEU A 396 -9.67 9.72 -13.93
C LEU A 396 -10.67 8.61 -14.31
N ILE A 397 -11.97 8.95 -14.39
CA ILE A 397 -13.03 8.00 -14.78
C ILE A 397 -13.31 8.12 -16.28
N ASN A 398 -12.84 7.11 -17.02
CA ASN A 398 -13.10 6.92 -18.44
C ASN A 398 -14.43 6.20 -18.69
N ASN A 399 -14.76 5.20 -17.88
CA ASN A 399 -16.01 4.46 -17.96
C ASN A 399 -16.46 3.92 -16.60
N VAL A 400 -17.74 3.60 -16.49
CA VAL A 400 -18.33 2.87 -15.36
C VAL A 400 -19.17 1.74 -15.92
N SER A 401 -19.05 0.53 -15.39
CA SER A 401 -19.90 -0.60 -15.74
C SER A 401 -20.53 -1.24 -14.50
N VAL A 402 -21.57 -2.03 -14.72
CA VAL A 402 -22.14 -2.91 -13.70
C VAL A 402 -21.81 -4.36 -14.06
N ALA A 403 -21.22 -5.09 -13.12
CA ALA A 403 -20.86 -6.49 -13.27
C ALA A 403 -21.51 -7.29 -12.13
N GLY A 404 -22.15 -8.40 -12.46
CA GLY A 404 -22.86 -9.21 -11.48
C GLY A 404 -23.26 -10.58 -12.01
N SER A 405 -24.03 -11.32 -11.21
CA SER A 405 -24.44 -12.68 -11.56
C SER A 405 -25.34 -12.76 -12.81
N PHE A 406 -25.93 -11.64 -13.25
CA PHE A 406 -26.74 -11.55 -14.47
C PHE A 406 -25.92 -11.32 -15.76
N ASN A 407 -24.60 -11.12 -15.66
CA ASN A 407 -23.73 -10.96 -16.83
C ASN A 407 -22.39 -11.70 -16.67
N ASP A 408 -22.36 -12.75 -15.85
CA ASP A 408 -21.18 -13.54 -15.52
C ASP A 408 -20.00 -12.69 -15.03
N TRP A 409 -20.30 -11.60 -14.31
CA TRP A 409 -19.30 -10.65 -13.79
C TRP A 409 -18.41 -10.00 -14.87
N LYS A 410 -18.85 -9.96 -16.13
CA LYS A 410 -18.10 -9.36 -17.23
C LYS A 410 -18.12 -7.83 -17.17
N THR A 411 -16.97 -7.22 -16.94
CA THR A 411 -16.81 -5.75 -16.81
C THR A 411 -16.83 -5.02 -18.16
N ASP A 412 -16.54 -5.74 -19.25
CA ASP A 412 -16.45 -5.25 -20.63
C ASP A 412 -17.76 -5.42 -21.42
N ASN A 413 -18.82 -5.94 -20.77
CA ASN A 413 -20.11 -6.12 -21.42
C ASN A 413 -20.77 -4.77 -21.70
N LYS A 414 -20.76 -4.36 -22.97
CA LYS A 414 -21.32 -3.07 -23.44
C LYS A 414 -22.79 -2.84 -23.08
N ASN A 415 -23.59 -3.91 -22.90
CA ASN A 415 -24.99 -3.78 -22.47
C ASN A 415 -25.13 -3.35 -21.00
N TYR A 416 -24.04 -3.43 -20.24
CA TYR A 416 -23.99 -3.09 -18.82
C TYR A 416 -23.01 -1.93 -18.53
N GLN A 417 -22.69 -1.14 -19.55
CA GLN A 417 -21.87 0.07 -19.42
C GLN A 417 -22.77 1.29 -19.13
N LEU A 418 -22.45 2.04 -18.08
CA LEU A 418 -23.18 3.23 -17.69
C LEU A 418 -22.72 4.43 -18.54
N THR A 419 -23.68 5.27 -18.91
CA THR A 419 -23.41 6.51 -19.64
C THR A 419 -23.27 7.67 -18.68
N LYS A 420 -22.23 8.48 -18.85
CA LYS A 420 -22.03 9.72 -18.08
C LYS A 420 -23.18 10.70 -18.32
N LYS A 421 -23.72 11.23 -17.23
CA LYS A 421 -24.73 12.29 -17.14
C LYS A 421 -24.08 13.54 -16.54
N GLU A 422 -24.89 14.54 -16.22
CA GLU A 422 -24.44 15.74 -15.51
C GLU A 422 -23.99 15.40 -14.06
N ASP A 423 -23.29 16.34 -13.41
CA ASP A 423 -22.92 16.24 -11.99
C ASP A 423 -22.13 14.97 -11.59
N ASN A 424 -21.27 14.45 -12.49
CA ASN A 424 -20.50 13.21 -12.27
C ASN A 424 -21.35 11.95 -12.02
N ARG A 425 -22.62 11.98 -12.43
CA ARG A 425 -23.51 10.82 -12.38
C ARG A 425 -23.34 9.96 -13.63
N PHE A 426 -23.48 8.66 -13.46
CA PHE A 426 -23.42 7.64 -14.50
C PHE A 426 -24.65 6.75 -14.35
N GLU A 427 -25.31 6.44 -15.47
CA GLU A 427 -26.53 5.62 -15.43
C GLU A 427 -26.66 4.65 -16.59
N LEU A 428 -27.37 3.57 -16.30
CA LEU A 428 -27.82 2.58 -17.27
C LEU A 428 -29.26 2.17 -16.93
N GLU A 429 -30.17 2.28 -17.89
CA GLU A 429 -31.51 1.71 -17.76
C GLU A 429 -31.56 0.31 -18.39
N VAL A 430 -32.03 -0.67 -17.62
CA VAL A 430 -32.20 -2.07 -18.06
C VAL A 430 -33.64 -2.51 -17.80
N PRO A 431 -34.35 -3.09 -18.79
CA PRO A 431 -35.71 -3.58 -18.59
C PRO A 431 -35.78 -4.64 -17.49
N LYS A 432 -36.79 -4.56 -16.61
CA LYS A 432 -37.05 -5.55 -15.55
C LYS A 432 -37.23 -6.97 -16.11
N SER A 433 -37.70 -7.10 -17.35
CA SER A 433 -37.87 -8.38 -18.06
C SER A 433 -36.57 -9.16 -18.26
N ARG A 434 -35.40 -8.52 -18.06
CA ARG A 434 -34.10 -9.22 -18.06
C ARG A 434 -33.79 -9.95 -16.76
N PHE A 435 -34.59 -9.75 -15.72
CA PHE A 435 -34.38 -10.32 -14.39
C PHE A 435 -35.57 -11.19 -14.01
N GLU A 436 -35.29 -12.36 -13.45
CA GLU A 436 -36.31 -13.28 -12.95
C GLU A 436 -36.93 -12.71 -11.67
N LYS A 437 -38.27 -12.68 -11.62
CA LYS A 437 -39.01 -12.19 -10.44
C LYS A 437 -38.68 -13.03 -9.21
N GLY A 438 -38.39 -12.37 -8.08
CA GLY A 438 -38.07 -13.04 -6.81
C GLY A 438 -36.65 -13.59 -6.69
N LYS A 439 -35.86 -13.63 -7.77
CA LYS A 439 -34.44 -13.99 -7.74
C LYS A 439 -33.62 -12.80 -7.24
N THR A 440 -32.64 -13.08 -6.39
CA THR A 440 -31.65 -12.10 -5.95
C THR A 440 -30.40 -12.20 -6.82
N TYR A 441 -29.92 -11.06 -7.31
CA TYR A 441 -28.68 -10.96 -8.07
C TYR A 441 -27.66 -10.14 -7.29
N SER A 442 -26.44 -10.66 -7.17
CA SER A 442 -25.30 -9.90 -6.62
C SER A 442 -24.59 -9.15 -7.74
N PHE A 443 -24.13 -7.93 -7.47
CA PHE A 443 -23.40 -7.11 -8.43
C PHE A 443 -22.46 -6.10 -7.75
N LYS A 444 -21.55 -5.53 -8.54
CA LYS A 444 -20.70 -4.39 -8.20
C LYS A 444 -20.68 -3.39 -9.35
N LEU A 445 -20.35 -2.15 -9.02
CA LEU A 445 -19.97 -1.14 -9.99
C LEU A 445 -18.45 -1.22 -10.22
N VAL A 446 -18.00 -1.00 -11.44
CA VAL A 446 -16.58 -1.10 -11.82
C VAL A 446 -16.17 0.17 -12.54
N LEU A 447 -15.13 0.83 -12.05
CA LEU A 447 -14.53 2.01 -12.70
C LEU A 447 -13.46 1.55 -13.69
N ASN A 448 -13.47 2.16 -14.88
CA ASN A 448 -12.50 1.92 -15.96
C ASN A 448 -12.40 0.46 -16.46
N GLY A 449 -13.27 -0.44 -16.00
CA GLY A 449 -13.25 -1.87 -16.30
C GLY A 449 -12.36 -2.71 -15.39
N GLU A 450 -11.64 -2.08 -14.45
CA GLU A 450 -10.60 -2.70 -13.62
C GLU A 450 -10.86 -2.52 -12.11
N ASP A 451 -11.35 -1.34 -11.69
CA ASP A 451 -11.45 -0.99 -10.26
C ASP A 451 -12.85 -1.28 -9.70
N TRP A 452 -12.96 -2.31 -8.88
CA TRP A 452 -14.23 -2.77 -8.30
C TRP A 452 -14.63 -1.95 -7.07
N ILE A 453 -15.82 -1.33 -7.13
CA ILE A 453 -16.34 -0.50 -6.04
C ILE A 453 -17.01 -1.38 -4.97
N ASN A 454 -16.60 -1.20 -3.72
CA ASN A 454 -17.28 -1.81 -2.58
C ASN A 454 -18.56 -1.05 -2.22
N ALA A 455 -19.57 -1.77 -1.73
CA ALA A 455 -20.76 -1.13 -1.19
C ALA A 455 -20.39 -0.27 0.04
N SER A 456 -21.01 0.90 0.18
CA SER A 456 -20.70 1.78 1.30
C SER A 456 -21.21 1.17 2.63
N GLY A 457 -20.72 1.68 3.77
CA GLY A 457 -21.25 1.28 5.08
C GLY A 457 -22.76 1.56 5.24
N ASN A 458 -23.30 2.50 4.48
CA ASN A 458 -24.71 2.89 4.48
C ASN A 458 -25.57 2.07 3.49
N ALA A 459 -24.99 1.16 2.71
CA ALA A 459 -25.77 0.28 1.84
C ALA A 459 -26.72 -0.62 2.66
N SER A 460 -28.00 -0.62 2.30
CA SER A 460 -29.03 -1.50 2.87
C SER A 460 -29.19 -2.82 2.12
N ASN A 461 -28.69 -2.87 0.89
CA ASN A 461 -28.84 -3.97 -0.05
C ASN A 461 -27.50 -4.68 -0.30
N THR A 462 -26.84 -5.17 0.74
CA THR A 462 -25.61 -5.96 0.60
C THR A 462 -25.90 -7.45 0.77
N ASP A 463 -25.10 -8.32 0.15
CA ASP A 463 -25.19 -9.77 0.34
C ASP A 463 -24.61 -10.26 1.68
N GLY A 464 -23.87 -9.39 2.39
CA GLY A 464 -23.29 -9.67 3.70
C GLY A 464 -22.04 -10.55 3.64
N THR A 465 -21.50 -10.82 2.45
CA THR A 465 -20.23 -11.51 2.28
C THR A 465 -19.04 -10.61 2.59
N ASP A 466 -17.84 -11.18 2.73
CA ASP A 466 -16.60 -10.40 2.93
C ASP A 466 -16.31 -9.46 1.73
N ASP A 467 -16.78 -9.79 0.52
CA ASP A 467 -16.66 -8.94 -0.68
C ASP A 467 -17.69 -7.79 -0.72
N ASN A 468 -18.69 -7.84 0.18
CA ASN A 468 -19.73 -6.84 0.37
C ASN A 468 -20.42 -6.40 -0.95
N ASN A 469 -20.90 -7.36 -1.75
CA ASN A 469 -21.55 -7.04 -3.03
C ASN A 469 -22.92 -6.40 -2.81
N LEU A 470 -23.33 -5.53 -3.73
CA LEU A 470 -24.69 -5.02 -3.78
C LEU A 470 -25.65 -6.11 -4.29
N THR A 471 -26.90 -6.04 -3.87
CA THR A 471 -27.95 -6.97 -4.26
C THR A 471 -29.10 -6.26 -4.96
N LEU A 472 -29.61 -6.89 -6.01
CA LEU A 472 -30.80 -6.52 -6.77
C LEU A 472 -31.86 -7.60 -6.58
N LYS A 473 -33.06 -7.21 -6.17
CA LYS A 473 -34.22 -8.10 -6.04
C LYS A 473 -35.47 -7.37 -6.53
N LEU A 474 -36.22 -7.99 -7.44
CA LEU A 474 -37.41 -7.43 -8.09
C LEU A 474 -38.71 -8.15 -7.70
#